data_AF-A0A0F9CT26-F1
#
_entry.id   AF-A0A0F9CT26-F1
#
_cell.length_a   1.000
_cell.length_b   1.000
_cell.length_c   1.000
_cell.angle_alpha   90.00
_cell.angle_beta   90.00
_cell.angle_gamma   90.00
#
_symmetry.space_group_name_H-M   'P 1'
#
loop_
_entity.id
_entity.type
_entity.pdbx_description
1 polymer ?
#
loop_
_entity_poly.entity_id
_entity_poly.type
_entity_poly.pdbx_seq_one_letter_code
_entity_poly.pdbx_strand_id
1 'polypeptide(L)' 'MEMATNTISKEEWMHEYAQRILRMWQTWQTPLGVDDRYCEVLKEQLSEYFDDPLKRELIEATY' A
#
# COMPACT_ATOMS: atom_id res chain seq x y z
N MET A 1 2.76 -23.13 -14.27
CA MET A 1 2.36 -22.36 -13.07
C MET A 1 1.76 -21.08 -13.60
N GLU A 2 0.44 -21.08 -13.80
CA GLU A 2 -0.27 -19.92 -14.33
C GLU A 2 -0.17 -18.81 -13.29
N MET A 3 0.56 -17.74 -13.61
CA MET A 3 0.48 -16.50 -12.84
C MET A 3 -0.91 -15.95 -13.12
N ALA A 4 -1.86 -16.29 -12.25
CA ALA A 4 -3.15 -15.61 -12.20
C ALA A 4 -2.84 -14.14 -11.96
N THR A 5 -2.78 -13.36 -13.04
CA THR A 5 -2.78 -11.90 -13.00
C THR A 5 -4.15 -11.52 -12.49
N ASN A 6 -4.30 -11.58 -11.16
CA ASN A 6 -5.43 -11.05 -10.44
C ASN A 6 -5.42 -9.55 -10.80
N THR A 7 -6.26 -9.15 -11.74
CA THR A 7 -6.41 -7.75 -12.17
C THR A 7 -7.13 -7.01 -11.05
N ILE A 8 -6.43 -6.86 -9.92
CA ILE A 8 -6.83 -5.96 -8.85
C ILE A 8 -6.89 -4.55 -9.44
N SER A 9 -7.97 -3.84 -9.17
CA SER A 9 -8.08 -2.45 -9.61
C SER A 9 -7.03 -1.60 -8.88
N LYS A 10 -6.60 -0.51 -9.50
CA LYS A 10 -5.66 0.44 -8.89
C LYS A 10 -6.18 0.93 -7.53
N GLU A 11 -7.48 1.18 -7.42
CA GLU A 11 -8.12 1.62 -6.19
C GLU A 11 -8.08 0.56 -5.08
N GLU A 12 -8.42 -0.69 -5.39
CA GLU A 12 -8.32 -1.79 -4.43
C GLU A 12 -6.88 -2.02 -3.99
N TRP A 13 -5.92 -1.97 -4.93
CA TRP A 13 -4.50 -2.11 -4.63
C TRP A 13 -4.02 -1.02 -3.67
N MET A 14 -4.30 0.25 -3.98
CA MET A 14 -3.94 1.37 -3.10
C MET A 14 -4.58 1.24 -1.72
N HIS A 15 -5.85 0.82 -1.65
CA HIS A 15 -6.55 0.66 -0.39
C HIS A 15 -5.93 -0.45 0.47
N GLU A 16 -5.65 -1.61 -0.13
CA GLU A 16 -5.07 -2.76 0.56
C GLU A 16 -3.68 -2.42 1.12
N TYR A 17 -2.79 -1.89 0.28
CA TYR A 17 -1.42 -1.61 0.70
C TYR A 17 -1.34 -0.42 1.66
N ALA A 18 -2.19 0.60 1.51
CA ALA A 18 -2.27 1.68 2.51
C ALA A 18 -2.66 1.13 3.90
N GLN A 19 -3.62 0.21 3.97
CA GLN A 19 -4.00 -0.41 5.25
C GLN A 19 -2.90 -1.28 5.83
N ARG A 20 -2.20 -2.08 5.01
CA ARG A 20 -1.08 -2.94 5.48
C ARG A 20 0.05 -2.10 6.05
N ILE A 21 0.44 -1.04 5.34
CA ILE A 21 1.46 -0.09 5.80
C ILE A 21 1.03 0.55 7.13
N LEU A 22 -0.20 1.09 7.22
CA LEU A 22 -0.72 1.71 8.44
C LEU A 22 -0.71 0.75 9.64
N ARG A 23 -1.14 -0.50 9.46
CA ARG A 23 -1.12 -1.50 10.53
C ARG A 23 0.30 -1.80 11.01
N MET A 24 1.24 -1.94 10.09
CA MET A 24 2.66 -2.17 10.43
C MET A 24 3.22 -0.99 11.23
N TRP A 25 2.94 0.24 10.80
CA TRP A 25 3.33 1.45 11.53
C TRP A 25 2.72 1.52 12.92
N GLN A 26 1.42 1.22 13.07
CA GLN A 26 0.75 1.18 14.38
C GLN A 26 1.37 0.15 15.33
N THR A 27 1.81 -1.00 14.80
CA THR A 27 2.50 -2.00 15.62
C THR A 27 3.91 -1.58 16.05
N TRP A 28 4.57 -0.69 15.30
CA TRP A 28 5.96 -0.30 15.56
C TRP A 28 6.09 1.02 16.32
N GLN A 29 5.13 1.93 16.19
CA GLN A 29 5.13 3.23 16.87
C GLN A 29 3.96 3.33 17.86
N THR A 30 4.18 2.89 19.08
CA THR A 30 3.38 3.33 20.25
C THR A 30 4.21 4.35 21.03
N PRO A 31 3.72 5.58 21.29
CA PRO A 31 2.31 5.93 21.48
C PRO A 31 1.71 6.98 20.51
N LEU A 32 2.42 7.43 19.48
CA LEU A 32 1.92 8.48 18.58
C LEU A 32 1.04 7.86 17.49
N GLY A 33 -0.27 8.06 17.59
CA GLY A 33 -1.22 7.71 16.55
C GLY A 33 -0.92 8.47 15.25
N VAL A 34 -1.31 7.87 14.12
CA VAL A 34 -1.19 8.46 12.80
C VAL A 34 -2.51 9.17 12.47
N ASP A 35 -2.44 10.41 11.98
CA ASP A 35 -3.60 11.19 11.52
C ASP A 35 -4.28 10.50 10.34
N ASP A 36 -5.61 10.48 10.28
CA ASP A 36 -6.37 9.83 9.21
C ASP A 36 -5.99 10.32 7.80
N ARG A 37 -5.55 11.59 7.68
CA ARG A 37 -5.05 12.17 6.42
C ARG A 37 -3.78 11.49 5.90
N TYR A 38 -3.03 10.81 6.76
CA TYR A 38 -1.87 10.05 6.33
C TYR A 38 -2.26 8.86 5.44
N CYS A 39 -3.46 8.28 5.65
CA CYS A 39 -4.00 7.25 4.77
C CYS A 39 -4.22 7.78 3.35
N GLU A 40 -4.70 9.03 3.22
CA GLU A 40 -4.90 9.68 1.93
C GLU A 40 -3.57 9.94 1.23
N VAL A 41 -2.58 10.46 1.95
CA VAL A 41 -1.22 10.67 1.44
C VAL A 41 -0.57 9.36 0.98
N LEU A 42 -0.74 8.27 1.74
CA LEU A 42 -0.24 6.95 1.34
C LEU A 42 -0.90 6.47 0.04
N LYS A 43 -2.21 6.68 -0.13
CA LYS A 43 -2.91 6.31 -1.36
C LYS A 43 -2.41 7.13 -2.56
N GLU A 44 -2.15 8.42 -2.40
CA GLU A 44 -1.55 9.24 -3.47
C GLU A 44 -0.18 8.70 -3.89
N GLN A 45 0.70 8.38 -2.94
CA GLN A 45 2.01 7.80 -3.23
C GLN A 45 1.91 6.41 -3.89
N LEU A 46 1.01 5.56 -3.38
CA LEU A 46 0.74 4.24 -3.95
C LEU A 46 0.17 4.34 -5.37
N SER A 47 -0.60 5.39 -5.68
CA SER A 47 -1.09 5.67 -7.02
C SER A 47 0.05 5.81 -8.02
N GLU A 48 1.10 6.57 -7.67
CA GLU A 48 2.28 6.74 -8.52
C GLU A 48 3.08 5.43 -8.66
N TYR A 49 3.08 4.59 -7.63
CA TYR A 49 3.84 3.34 -7.63
C TYR A 49 3.14 2.22 -8.40
N PHE A 50 1.82 2.22 -8.46
CA PHE A 50 1.07 1.24 -9.24
C PHE A 50 1.41 1.30 -10.74
N ASP A 51 1.70 2.50 -11.25
CA ASP A 51 2.02 2.72 -12.67
C ASP A 51 3.50 2.41 -13.00
N ASP A 52 4.34 2.23 -11.98
CA ASP A 52 5.75 1.85 -12.11
C ASP A 52 5.92 0.36 -11.71
N PRO A 53 6.15 -0.56 -12.66
CA PRO A 53 6.19 -1.99 -12.39
C PRO A 53 7.20 -2.39 -11.31
N LEU A 54 8.35 -1.71 -11.25
CA LEU A 54 9.39 -2.02 -10.28
C LEU A 54 9.00 -1.57 -8.87
N LYS A 55 8.40 -0.39 -8.75
CA LYS A 55 7.91 0.11 -7.46
C LYS A 55 6.71 -0.69 -6.98
N ARG A 56 5.80 -1.05 -7.89
CA ARG A 56 4.66 -1.92 -7.58
C ARG A 56 5.13 -3.26 -7.02
N GLU A 57 6.03 -3.94 -7.72
CA GLU A 57 6.57 -5.24 -7.28
C GLU A 57 7.28 -5.13 -5.92
N LEU A 58 8.02 -4.04 -5.69
CA LEU A 58 8.66 -3.78 -4.41
C LEU A 58 7.64 -3.66 -3.26
N ILE A 59 6.55 -2.93 -3.47
CA ILE A 59 5.49 -2.78 -2.46
C ILE A 59 4.82 -4.13 -2.18
N GLU A 60 4.46 -4.87 -3.23
CA GLU A 60 3.81 -6.19 -3.14
C GLU A 60 4.70 -7.23 -2.43
N ALA A 61 6.02 -7.12 -2.56
CA ALA A 61 6.98 -8.00 -1.90
C ALA A 61 7.26 -7.61 -0.42
N THR A 62 7.04 -6.36 -0.05
CA THR A 62 7.42 -5.82 1.27
C THR A 62 6.29 -5.84 2.28
N TYR A 63 5.04 -5.63 1.85
CA TYR A 63 3.88 -5.39 2.72
C TYR A 63 2.77 -6.41 2.52
#